data_AF-A0A1C6EER9-F1
#
_entry.id   AF-A0A1C6EER9-F1
#
_cell.length_a   1.000
_cell.length_b   1.000
_cell.length_c   1.000
_cell.angle_alpha   90.00
_cell.angle_beta   90.00
_cell.angle_gamma   90.00
#
_symmetry.space_group_name_H-M   'P 1'
#
loop_
_entity.id
_entity.type
_entity.pdbx_description
1 polymer ?
#
loop_
_entity_poly.entity_id
_entity_poly.type
_entity_poly.pdbx_seq_one_letter_code
_entity_poly.pdbx_strand_id
1 'polypeptide(L)'
;MFKDIAFFTLAEPGAMGVGNLMEFITAEGEKFSLFFSEEMPYSKVKEYFPALDDCYWNGPESDESCRTEFVFYLSKDERNFKHTKPPKNYTHLYEGFGNHICIRKDYYPVVEPIIRDLIEKNELVNWYKRTEKIINAIKNLTAEKKKENIKCD
;
A
#
# COMPACT_ATOMS: atom_id res chain seq x y z
N MET A 1 12.86 8.82 8.84
CA MET A 1 12.25 9.20 7.54
C MET A 1 12.23 7.95 6.70
N PHE A 2 11.05 7.40 6.46
CA PHE A 2 10.87 6.09 5.83
C PHE A 2 11.01 6.22 4.31
N LYS A 3 12.25 6.32 3.84
CA LYS A 3 12.58 6.58 2.42
C LYS A 3 12.61 5.32 1.57
N ASP A 4 12.74 4.17 2.20
CA ASP A 4 13.05 2.88 1.57
C ASP A 4 11.86 1.91 1.59
N ILE A 5 10.65 2.42 1.79
CA ILE A 5 9.42 1.62 1.73
C ILE A 5 9.29 1.01 0.33
N ALA A 6 9.11 -0.30 0.30
CA ALA A 6 8.94 -1.10 -0.90
C ALA A 6 7.48 -1.48 -1.13
N PHE A 7 6.74 -1.62 -0.03
CA PHE A 7 5.34 -2.05 -0.02
C PHE A 7 4.65 -1.45 1.20
N PHE A 8 3.39 -1.06 1.05
CA PHE A 8 2.53 -0.77 2.19
C PHE A 8 1.06 -1.08 1.92
N THR A 9 0.31 -1.28 2.99
CA THR A 9 -1.15 -1.25 2.98
C THR A 9 -1.70 -0.04 3.70
N LEU A 10 -2.93 0.33 3.34
CA LEU A 10 -3.72 1.29 4.08
C LEU A 10 -5.16 0.79 4.17
N ALA A 11 -5.70 0.82 5.39
CA ALA A 11 -7.10 0.62 5.68
C ALA A 11 -7.72 1.97 6.07
N GLU A 12 -8.66 2.45 5.26
CA GLU A 12 -9.39 3.69 5.50
C GLU A 12 -10.18 3.65 6.83
N PRO A 13 -10.57 4.83 7.37
CA PRO A 13 -11.57 4.88 8.44
C PRO A 13 -12.85 4.14 8.01
N GLY A 14 -13.26 3.15 8.80
CA GLY A 14 -14.43 2.33 8.51
C GLY A 14 -14.20 1.21 7.49
N ALA A 15 -12.97 0.97 7.05
CA ALA A 15 -12.64 -0.17 6.20
C ALA A 15 -13.01 -1.52 6.87
N MET A 16 -13.37 -2.51 6.05
CA MET A 16 -13.64 -3.85 6.58
C MET A 16 -12.36 -4.47 7.14
N GLY A 17 -12.41 -4.90 8.40
CA GLY A 17 -11.25 -5.38 9.16
C GLY A 17 -10.76 -4.34 10.16
N VAL A 18 -9.43 -4.21 10.29
CA VAL A 18 -8.81 -3.24 11.19
C VAL A 18 -8.60 -1.91 10.44
N GLY A 19 -9.60 -1.03 10.52
CA GLY A 19 -9.51 0.31 9.94
C GLY A 19 -8.43 1.18 10.62
N ASN A 20 -8.10 2.30 9.98
CA ASN A 20 -7.09 3.26 10.44
C ASN A 20 -5.67 2.70 10.58
N LEU A 21 -5.37 1.61 9.88
CA LEU A 21 -4.10 0.90 9.95
C LEU A 21 -3.32 1.10 8.67
N MET A 22 -2.03 1.38 8.81
CA MET A 22 -1.07 1.23 7.73
C MET A 22 0.02 0.26 8.14
N GLU A 23 0.38 -0.64 7.24
CA GLU A 23 1.45 -1.60 7.45
C GLU A 23 2.47 -1.49 6.33
N PHE A 24 3.74 -1.55 6.67
CA PHE A 24 4.83 -1.22 5.77
C PHE A 24 5.87 -2.32 5.73
N ILE A 25 6.51 -2.46 4.58
CA ILE A 25 7.69 -3.29 4.37
C ILE A 25 8.77 -2.45 3.69
N THR A 26 9.95 -2.38 4.30
CA THR A 26 11.12 -1.71 3.73
C THR A 26 11.83 -2.57 2.69
N ALA A 27 12.73 -1.96 1.91
CA ALA A 27 13.59 -2.66 0.96
C ALA A 27 14.47 -3.76 1.61
N GLU A 28 14.82 -3.60 2.89
CA GLU A 28 15.57 -4.58 3.68
C GLU A 28 14.68 -5.67 4.30
N GLY A 29 13.35 -5.55 4.12
CA GLY A 29 12.36 -6.48 4.62
C GLY A 29 11.98 -6.27 6.08
N GLU A 30 12.26 -5.09 6.65
CA GLU A 30 11.74 -4.71 7.96
C GLU A 30 10.24 -4.42 7.83
N LYS A 31 9.46 -4.91 8.81
CA LYS A 31 8.02 -4.68 8.88
C LYS A 31 7.68 -3.83 10.08
N PHE A 32 6.76 -2.90 9.90
CA PHE A 32 6.17 -2.15 10.99
C PHE A 32 4.78 -1.66 10.60
N SER A 33 3.99 -1.31 11.61
CA SER A 33 2.65 -0.79 11.43
C SER A 33 2.46 0.47 12.24
N LEU A 34 1.52 1.31 11.78
CA LEU A 34 1.08 2.47 12.52
C LEU A 34 -0.43 2.59 12.41
N PHE A 35 -1.04 3.01 13.51
CA PHE A 35 -2.42 3.48 13.51
C PHE A 35 -2.43 4.99 13.34
N PHE A 36 -3.35 5.49 12.52
CA PHE A 36 -3.65 6.92 12.49
C PHE A 36 -4.95 7.19 13.24
N SER A 37 -4.98 8.31 13.97
CA SER A 37 -6.07 8.67 14.88
C SER A 37 -6.17 10.19 14.96
N GLU A 38 -7.04 10.72 15.83
CA GLU A 38 -7.06 12.16 16.10
C GLU A 38 -5.73 12.68 16.67
N GLU A 39 -5.04 11.87 17.49
CA GLU A 39 -3.73 12.20 18.08
C GLU A 39 -2.57 12.04 17.09
N MET A 40 -2.71 11.10 16.14
CA MET A 40 -1.78 10.86 15.05
C MET A 40 -2.50 10.95 13.71
N PRO A 41 -2.90 12.16 13.26
CA PRO A 41 -3.69 12.30 12.06
C PRO A 41 -2.88 11.90 10.83
N TYR A 42 -3.57 11.46 9.77
CA TYR A 42 -2.92 11.09 8.51
C TYR A 42 -2.01 12.19 7.95
N SER A 43 -2.36 13.47 8.14
CA SER A 43 -1.50 14.60 7.79
C SER A 43 -0.12 14.53 8.45
N LYS A 44 -0.06 14.15 9.72
CA LYS A 44 1.18 13.99 10.48
C LYS A 44 1.93 12.71 10.07
N VAL A 45 1.21 11.64 9.72
CA VAL A 45 1.84 10.44 9.12
C VAL A 45 2.63 10.84 7.87
N LYS A 46 2.06 11.63 6.96
CA LYS A 46 2.73 12.07 5.72
C LYS A 46 4.07 12.78 5.97
N GLU A 47 4.25 13.46 7.10
CA GLU A 47 5.52 14.10 7.46
C GLU A 47 6.66 13.08 7.66
N TYR A 48 6.34 11.86 8.12
CA TYR A 48 7.32 10.79 8.31
C TYR A 48 7.58 9.96 7.04
N PHE A 49 6.62 9.97 6.11
CA PHE A 49 6.61 9.21 4.86
C PHE A 49 6.47 10.15 3.65
N PRO A 50 7.59 10.69 3.13
CA PRO A 50 7.56 11.65 2.02
C PRO A 50 6.86 11.14 0.76
N ALA A 51 6.82 9.81 0.56
CA ALA A 51 6.11 9.21 -0.56
C ALA A 51 4.59 9.46 -0.51
N LEU A 52 4.04 9.72 0.68
CA LEU A 52 2.62 10.02 0.89
C LEU A 52 2.28 11.50 0.71
N ASP A 53 3.26 12.35 0.36
CA ASP A 53 3.00 13.76 0.07
C ASP A 53 1.93 13.87 -1.03
N ASP A 54 0.98 14.80 -0.84
CA ASP A 54 -0.15 15.02 -1.75
C ASP A 54 -1.04 13.77 -2.04
N CYS A 55 -0.93 12.70 -1.23
CA CYS A 55 -1.77 11.51 -1.34
C CYS A 55 -3.10 11.67 -0.61
N TYR A 56 -4.14 11.06 -1.18
CA TYR A 56 -5.52 11.03 -0.67
C TYR A 56 -6.12 9.64 -0.88
N TRP A 57 -6.97 9.19 0.05
CA TRP A 57 -7.62 7.88 0.04
C TRP A 57 -9.12 8.10 0.20
N ASN A 58 -9.89 7.65 -0.79
CA ASN A 58 -11.34 7.71 -0.82
C ASN A 58 -11.88 6.66 -1.80
N GLY A 59 -11.69 5.38 -1.48
CA GLY A 59 -12.09 4.24 -2.31
C GLY A 59 -11.16 3.99 -3.51
N PRO A 60 -11.63 3.43 -4.63
CA PRO A 60 -10.79 3.16 -5.80
C PRO A 60 -10.26 4.45 -6.46
N GLU A 61 -9.19 4.33 -7.26
CA GLU A 61 -8.88 5.32 -8.29
C GLU A 61 -9.97 5.38 -9.37
N SER A 62 -10.00 6.47 -10.15
CA SER A 62 -11.04 6.70 -11.17
C SER A 62 -11.09 5.64 -12.27
N ASP A 63 -9.98 4.95 -12.53
CA ASP A 63 -9.81 3.93 -13.57
C ASP A 63 -9.73 2.49 -13.01
N GLU A 64 -9.83 2.31 -11.70
CA GLU A 64 -9.87 1.00 -11.06
C GLU A 64 -11.28 0.39 -11.08
N SER A 65 -11.41 -0.85 -11.58
CA SER A 65 -12.69 -1.57 -11.56
C SER A 65 -13.00 -2.11 -10.16
N CYS A 66 -14.01 -1.58 -9.48
CA CYS A 66 -14.55 -2.18 -8.25
C CYS A 66 -15.33 -3.46 -8.56
N ARG A 67 -15.01 -4.57 -7.87
CA ARG A 67 -15.83 -5.80 -7.91
C ARG A 67 -16.85 -5.92 -6.77
N THR A 68 -16.86 -5.01 -5.80
CA THR A 68 -17.83 -5.02 -4.68
C THR A 68 -18.13 -3.61 -4.16
N GLU A 69 -19.31 -3.47 -3.56
CA GLU A 69 -20.12 -2.27 -3.30
C GLU A 69 -19.41 -0.99 -2.83
N PHE A 70 -19.92 0.15 -3.32
CA PHE A 70 -19.49 1.50 -3.03
C PHE A 70 -19.86 1.92 -1.60
N VAL A 71 -18.89 2.45 -0.84
CA VAL A 71 -19.14 3.18 0.41
C VAL A 71 -19.29 4.66 0.06
N PHE A 72 -20.50 5.20 0.25
CA PHE A 72 -20.79 6.61 0.05
C PHE A 72 -20.25 7.45 1.23
N TYR A 73 -19.45 8.48 0.94
CA TYR A 73 -19.25 9.60 1.85
C TYR A 73 -20.24 10.73 1.51
N LEU A 74 -21.07 11.10 2.49
CA LEU A 74 -22.07 12.17 2.44
C LEU A 74 -21.42 13.57 2.45
N SER A 75 -20.55 13.88 1.48
CA SER A 75 -20.28 15.28 1.13
C SER A 75 -21.45 15.79 0.28
N LYS A 76 -22.16 16.82 0.74
CA LYS A 76 -23.23 17.46 -0.04
C LYS A 76 -22.70 18.29 -1.23
N ASP A 77 -21.38 18.42 -1.38
CA ASP A 77 -20.76 19.13 -2.49
C ASP A 77 -19.84 18.18 -3.28
N GLU A 78 -20.36 17.66 -4.40
CA GLU A 78 -19.64 16.77 -5.32
C GLU A 78 -18.37 17.42 -5.89
N ARG A 79 -18.28 18.76 -5.91
CA ARG A 79 -17.09 19.50 -6.38
C ARG A 79 -15.86 19.33 -5.49
N ASN A 80 -16.05 18.84 -4.26
CA ASN A 80 -14.97 18.54 -3.32
C ASN A 80 -14.67 17.03 -3.20
N PHE A 81 -15.30 16.19 -4.04
CA PHE A 81 -15.01 14.77 -4.04
C PHE A 81 -13.62 14.54 -4.62
N LYS A 82 -12.63 14.29 -3.75
CA LYS A 82 -11.30 13.87 -4.17
C LYS A 82 -11.32 12.36 -4.35
N HIS A 83 -10.96 11.89 -5.54
CA HIS A 83 -10.66 10.48 -5.76
C HIS A 83 -9.36 10.08 -5.06
N THR A 84 -9.19 8.78 -4.82
CA THR A 84 -7.91 8.25 -4.40
C THR A 84 -6.80 8.71 -5.33
N LYS A 85 -5.70 9.11 -4.72
CA LYS A 85 -4.49 9.57 -5.38
C LYS A 85 -3.33 8.92 -4.65
N PRO A 86 -2.81 7.79 -5.15
CA PRO A 86 -1.72 7.10 -4.48
C PRO A 86 -0.37 7.80 -4.77
N PRO A 87 0.70 7.35 -4.11
CA PRO A 87 2.05 7.82 -4.37
C PRO A 87 2.51 7.60 -5.84
N LYS A 88 3.07 8.64 -6.48
CA LYS A 88 3.48 8.61 -7.91
C LYS A 88 4.43 7.47 -8.31
N ASN A 89 5.29 7.01 -7.40
CA ASN A 89 6.27 5.94 -7.67
C ASN A 89 5.80 4.54 -7.22
N TYR A 90 4.50 4.40 -6.98
CA TYR A 90 3.90 3.15 -6.56
C TYR A 90 2.85 2.72 -7.58
N THR A 91 2.66 1.43 -7.69
CA THR A 91 1.46 0.81 -8.26
C THR A 91 0.48 0.63 -7.12
N HIS A 92 -0.72 1.16 -7.27
CA HIS A 92 -1.82 1.00 -6.34
C HIS A 92 -2.74 -0.14 -6.80
N LEU A 93 -3.28 -0.87 -5.82
CA LEU A 93 -4.32 -1.87 -6.01
C LEU A 93 -5.38 -1.65 -4.93
N TYR A 94 -6.63 -1.47 -5.33
CA TYR A 94 -7.77 -1.45 -4.41
C TYR A 94 -8.28 -2.88 -4.09
N GLU A 95 -8.28 -3.26 -2.81
CA GLU A 95 -8.78 -4.56 -2.34
C GLU A 95 -10.30 -4.57 -2.10
N GLY A 96 -10.96 -3.41 -2.14
CA GLY A 96 -12.37 -3.25 -1.77
C GLY A 96 -12.54 -2.83 -0.31
N PHE A 97 -13.73 -2.31 0.01
CA PHE A 97 -14.13 -1.90 1.37
C PHE A 97 -13.11 -1.01 2.09
N GLY A 98 -12.50 -0.04 1.37
CA GLY A 98 -11.56 0.92 1.95
C GLY A 98 -10.15 0.36 2.21
N ASN A 99 -9.79 -0.80 1.64
CA ASN A 99 -8.45 -1.39 1.78
C ASN A 99 -7.62 -1.20 0.51
N HIS A 100 -6.36 -0.80 0.69
CA HIS A 100 -5.44 -0.41 -0.40
C HIS A 100 -4.09 -1.11 -0.23
N ILE A 101 -3.51 -1.53 -1.36
CA ILE A 101 -2.13 -1.98 -1.47
C ILE A 101 -1.36 -0.97 -2.32
N CYS A 102 -0.18 -0.59 -1.89
CA CYS A 102 0.76 0.18 -2.68
C CYS A 102 2.11 -0.52 -2.75
N ILE A 103 2.62 -0.69 -3.96
CA ILE A 103 3.85 -1.42 -4.24
C ILE A 103 4.77 -0.49 -5.01
N ARG A 104 5.99 -0.25 -4.54
CA ARG A 104 6.92 0.60 -5.28
C ARG A 104 7.21 -0.02 -6.64
N LYS A 105 7.22 0.79 -7.70
CA LYS A 105 7.24 0.31 -9.11
C LYS A 105 8.41 -0.62 -9.41
N ASP A 106 9.56 -0.44 -8.76
CA ASP A 106 10.77 -1.25 -8.93
C ASP A 106 10.74 -2.61 -8.20
N TYR A 107 9.72 -2.86 -7.35
CA TYR A 107 9.43 -4.17 -6.74
C TYR A 107 8.16 -4.81 -7.30
N TYR A 108 7.33 -4.06 -8.02
CA TYR A 108 6.08 -4.56 -8.58
C TYR A 108 6.22 -5.88 -9.35
N PRO A 109 7.22 -6.08 -10.24
CA PRO A 109 7.34 -7.32 -11.01
C PRO A 109 7.54 -8.59 -10.17
N VAL A 110 8.13 -8.49 -8.97
CA VAL A 110 8.36 -9.65 -8.09
C VAL A 110 7.24 -9.84 -7.06
N VAL A 111 6.47 -8.78 -6.77
CA VAL A 111 5.37 -8.81 -5.81
C VAL A 111 4.03 -9.15 -6.48
N GLU A 112 3.79 -8.68 -7.70
CA GLU A 112 2.54 -8.88 -8.44
C GLU A 112 2.15 -10.36 -8.59
N PRO A 113 3.06 -11.29 -8.97
CA PRO A 113 2.69 -12.70 -9.12
C PRO A 113 2.28 -13.34 -7.80
N ILE A 114 2.85 -12.87 -6.68
CA ILE A 114 2.52 -13.33 -5.33
C ILE A 114 1.10 -12.88 -4.96
N ILE A 115 0.76 -11.62 -5.22
CA ILE A 115 -0.58 -11.09 -4.95
C ILE A 115 -1.62 -11.82 -5.80
N ARG A 116 -1.33 -12.05 -7.09
CA ARG A 116 -2.21 -12.81 -7.99
C ARG A 116 -2.45 -14.24 -7.49
N ASP A 117 -1.39 -14.96 -7.12
CA ASP A 117 -1.49 -16.32 -6.55
C ASP A 117 -2.36 -16.34 -5.27
N LEU A 118 -2.20 -15.34 -4.41
CA LEU A 118 -2.98 -15.21 -3.18
C LEU A 118 -4.45 -14.89 -3.45
N ILE A 119 -4.76 -14.07 -4.47
CA ILE A 119 -6.14 -13.79 -4.90
C ILE A 119 -6.78 -15.08 -5.44
N GLU A 120 -6.10 -15.79 -6.33
CA GLU A 120 -6.61 -17.02 -6.94
C GLU A 120 -6.91 -18.11 -5.91
N LYS A 121 -6.14 -18.14 -4.81
CA LYS A 121 -6.33 -19.08 -3.70
C LYS A 121 -7.28 -18.57 -2.61
N ASN A 122 -7.82 -17.36 -2.74
CA ASN A 122 -8.60 -16.69 -1.71
C ASN A 122 -7.84 -16.57 -0.36
N GLU A 123 -6.51 -16.36 -0.43
CA GLU A 123 -5.60 -16.27 0.71
C GLU A 123 -5.05 -14.86 0.92
N LEU A 124 -5.46 -13.87 0.11
CA LEU A 124 -4.96 -12.50 0.22
C LEU A 124 -5.24 -11.87 1.60
N VAL A 125 -6.36 -12.26 2.22
CA VAL A 125 -6.77 -11.85 3.57
C VAL A 125 -5.91 -12.46 4.68
N ASN A 126 -5.10 -13.49 4.39
CA ASN A 126 -4.16 -14.06 5.36
C ASN A 126 -2.89 -13.21 5.42
N TRP A 127 -2.95 -12.19 6.29
CA TRP A 127 -1.89 -11.20 6.47
C TRP A 127 -0.51 -11.84 6.70
N TYR A 128 -0.43 -12.88 7.53
CA TYR A 128 0.83 -13.53 7.87
C TYR A 128 1.48 -14.20 6.65
N LYS A 129 0.72 -15.04 5.94
CA LYS A 129 1.20 -15.80 4.76
C LYS A 129 1.58 -14.87 3.60
N ARG A 130 0.81 -13.80 3.42
CA ARG A 130 1.08 -12.74 2.45
C ARG A 130 2.36 -12.00 2.77
N THR A 131 2.52 -11.54 4.00
CA THR A 131 3.65 -10.69 4.42
C THR A 131 4.98 -11.41 4.28
N GLU A 132 5.07 -12.68 4.69
CA GLU A 132 6.33 -13.44 4.58
C GLU A 132 6.78 -13.63 3.12
N LYS A 133 5.85 -14.02 2.23
CA LYS A 133 6.16 -14.18 0.80
C LYS A 133 6.66 -12.87 0.17
N ILE A 134 5.98 -11.77 0.47
CA ILE A 134 6.32 -10.44 -0.05
C ILE A 134 7.68 -9.96 0.49
N ILE A 135 7.93 -10.09 1.80
CA ILE A 135 9.23 -9.76 2.40
C ILE A 135 10.36 -10.52 1.72
N ASN A 136 10.20 -11.83 1.54
CA ASN A 136 11.24 -12.65 0.91
C ASN A 136 11.54 -12.21 -0.53
N ALA A 137 10.50 -11.92 -1.32
CA ALA A 137 10.66 -11.43 -2.69
C ALA A 137 11.38 -10.07 -2.74
N ILE A 138 10.97 -9.13 -1.89
CA ILE A 138 11.59 -7.80 -1.78
C ILE A 138 13.07 -7.94 -1.40
N LYS A 139 13.38 -8.74 -0.38
CA LYS A 139 14.77 -8.95 0.08
C LYS A 139 15.65 -9.57 -1.00
N ASN A 140 15.14 -10.58 -1.72
CA ASN A 140 15.88 -11.22 -2.80
C ASN A 140 16.22 -10.23 -3.90
N LEU A 141 15.24 -9.45 -4.39
CA LEU A 141 15.47 -8.45 -5.42
C LEU A 141 16.43 -7.34 -4.94
N THR A 142 16.30 -6.88 -3.69
CA THR A 142 17.21 -5.89 -3.11
C THR A 142 18.65 -6.43 -3.05
N ALA A 143 18.84 -7.71 -2.69
CA ALA A 143 20.16 -8.33 -2.65
C ALA A 143 20.78 -8.48 -4.05
N GLU A 144 19.97 -8.79 -5.07
CA GLU A 144 20.41 -8.84 -6.48
C GLU A 144 20.87 -7.47 -6.96
N LYS A 145 20.05 -6.42 -6.77
CA LYS A 145 20.39 -5.03 -7.11
C LYS A 145 21.70 -4.57 -6.45
N LYS A 146 21.93 -4.94 -5.18
CA LYS A 146 23.18 -4.63 -4.47
C LYS A 146 24.39 -5.31 -5.11
N LYS A 147 24.27 -6.57 -5.53
CA LYS A 147 25.35 -7.32 -6.20
C LYS A 147 25.69 -6.76 -7.57
N GLU A 148 24.69 -6.29 -8.32
CA GLU A 148 24.89 -5.67 -9.64
C GLU A 148 25.60 -4.33 -9.51
N ASN A 149 25.24 -3.50 -8.54
CA ASN A 149 25.91 -2.23 -8.29
C ASN A 149 27.39 -2.39 -7.89
N ILE A 150 27.74 -3.46 -7.17
CA ILE A 150 29.14 -3.75 -6.77
C ILE A 150 29.99 -4.21 -7.97
N LYS A 151 29.38 -4.73 -9.05
CA LYS A 151 30.11 -5.24 -10.23
C LYS A 151 30.47 -4.16 -11.25
N CYS A 152 29.95 -2.94 -11.10
CA CYS A 152 30.17 -1.82 -12.01
C CYS A 152 31.19 -0.80 -11.50
N ASP A 153 31.83 -1.08 -10.36
CA ASP A 153 32.96 -0.33 -9.77
C ASP A 153 34.27 -1.14 -9.91
#